data_AF-A0A099NT92-F1
#
_entry.id   AF-A0A099NT92-F1
#
_cell.length_a   1.000
_cell.length_b   1.000
_cell.length_c   1.000
_cell.angle_alpha   90.00
_cell.angle_beta   90.00
_cell.angle_gamma   90.00
#
_symmetry.space_group_name_H-M   'P 1'
#
loop_
_entity.id
_entity.type
_entity.pdbx_description
1 polymer ?
#
loop_
_entity_poly.entity_id
_entity_poly.type
_entity_poly.pdbx_seq_one_letter_code
_entity_poly.pdbx_strand_id
1 'polypeptide(L)'
;MKIDEKNNELISMEIKLENLQRKLKESRISIDIHTKLKILKDLNDSSSRDLNSSLANVTKEFPDLSKDTLGDSFESNMKTLDTEINRKRSELETQKFRRSKSKIDYDVSLASLGEKQEQIKSYETQFLHLNDQYKSIYGDNLTLEKYENIMDDIELDYNDEFQQSKEIQFLSGYYTKAKKSADEDHNCLLCRRKFNDSDPKDQERLSAFSGLLKVRLNRLSSREGFEENVKRKELFLNSLRDFKSNALKLLHIKKEEIPKLSHKIEEQKRSLLQYDETINKI
;
A
#
# COMPACT_ATOMS: atom_id res chain seq x y z
N MET A 1 39.88 -90.57 -51.94
CA MET A 1 38.73 -90.88 -52.83
C MET A 1 37.46 -91.26 -52.08
N LYS A 2 37.36 -92.37 -51.32
CA LYS A 2 36.08 -92.73 -50.66
C LYS A 2 35.65 -91.81 -49.50
N ILE A 3 36.60 -91.16 -48.81
CA ILE A 3 36.31 -90.27 -47.67
C ILE A 3 35.80 -88.90 -48.16
N ASP A 4 36.39 -88.35 -49.22
CA ASP A 4 35.99 -87.04 -49.78
C ASP A 4 34.59 -87.09 -50.41
N GLU A 5 34.25 -88.18 -51.10
CA GLU A 5 32.89 -88.40 -51.62
C GLU A 5 31.85 -88.50 -50.51
N LYS A 6 32.19 -89.20 -49.42
CA LYS A 6 31.30 -89.31 -48.25
C LYS A 6 31.16 -87.97 -47.51
N ASN A 7 32.22 -87.17 -47.43
CA ASN A 7 32.16 -85.83 -46.85
C ASN A 7 31.31 -84.88 -47.70
N ASN A 8 31.42 -84.94 -49.03
CA ASN A 8 30.59 -84.15 -49.93
C ASN A 8 29.11 -84.57 -49.88
N GLU A 9 28.82 -85.86 -49.73
CA GLU A 9 27.45 -86.34 -49.46
C GLU A 9 26.93 -85.79 -48.12
N LEU A 10 27.77 -85.78 -47.07
CA LEU A 10 27.38 -85.30 -45.74
C LEU A 10 27.09 -83.79 -45.75
N ILE A 11 27.96 -82.99 -46.39
CA ILE A 11 27.75 -81.55 -46.61
C ILE A 11 26.47 -81.30 -47.43
N SER A 12 26.23 -82.11 -48.47
CA SER A 12 25.00 -82.01 -49.28
C SER A 12 23.74 -82.34 -48.46
N MET A 13 23.82 -83.33 -47.57
CA MET A 13 22.73 -83.67 -46.66
C MET A 13 22.51 -82.58 -45.60
N GLU A 14 23.57 -82.00 -45.04
CA GLU A 14 23.48 -80.88 -44.09
C GLU A 14 22.81 -79.66 -44.73
N ILE A 15 23.22 -79.28 -45.94
CA ILE A 15 22.59 -78.18 -46.71
C ILE A 15 21.11 -78.47 -46.99
N LYS A 16 20.76 -79.72 -47.30
CA LYS A 16 19.35 -80.13 -47.49
C LYS A 16 18.56 -80.05 -46.18
N LEU A 17 19.18 -80.46 -45.07
CA LEU A 17 18.56 -80.48 -43.76
C LEU A 17 18.33 -79.06 -43.24
N GLU A 18 19.29 -78.15 -43.41
CA GLU A 18 19.11 -76.72 -43.12
C GLU A 18 18.01 -76.08 -43.97
N ASN A 19 17.96 -76.39 -45.27
CA ASN A 19 16.90 -75.90 -46.14
C ASN A 19 15.50 -76.43 -45.73
N LEU A 20 15.40 -77.68 -45.29
CA LEU A 20 14.16 -78.26 -44.78
C LEU A 20 13.76 -77.62 -43.44
N GLN A 21 14.72 -77.38 -42.55
CA GLN A 21 14.47 -76.68 -41.28
C GLN A 21 14.00 -75.24 -41.51
N ARG A 22 14.59 -74.52 -42.48
CA ARG A 22 14.14 -73.17 -42.87
C ARG A 22 12.71 -73.18 -43.40
N LYS A 23 12.39 -74.08 -44.34
CA LYS A 23 11.03 -74.24 -44.89
C LYS A 23 10.01 -74.59 -43.80
N LEU A 24 10.39 -75.42 -42.84
CA LEU A 24 9.53 -75.80 -41.73
C LEU A 24 9.27 -74.62 -40.77
N LYS A 25 10.29 -73.76 -40.55
CA LYS A 25 10.14 -72.53 -39.76
C LYS A 25 9.24 -71.51 -40.48
N GLU A 26 9.42 -71.31 -41.78
CA GLU A 26 8.58 -70.44 -42.62
C GLU A 26 7.11 -70.92 -42.62
N SER A 27 6.88 -72.23 -42.77
CA SER A 27 5.53 -72.82 -42.74
C SER A 27 4.85 -72.64 -41.38
N ARG A 28 5.59 -72.85 -40.27
CA ARG A 28 5.05 -72.60 -38.92
C ARG A 28 4.65 -71.14 -38.70
N ILE A 29 5.45 -70.19 -39.18
CA ILE A 29 5.12 -68.76 -39.12
C ILE A 29 3.87 -68.47 -39.96
N SER A 30 3.77 -69.02 -41.17
CA SER A 30 2.60 -68.84 -42.04
C SER A 30 1.32 -69.37 -41.41
N ILE A 31 1.36 -70.54 -40.76
CA ILE A 31 0.21 -71.13 -40.07
C ILE A 31 -0.21 -70.27 -38.86
N ASP A 32 0.75 -69.78 -38.08
CA ASP A 32 0.49 -68.89 -36.94
C ASP A 32 -0.17 -67.57 -37.38
N ILE A 33 0.31 -66.96 -38.47
CA ILE A 33 -0.29 -65.74 -39.05
C ILE A 33 -1.72 -66.01 -39.54
N HIS A 34 -1.95 -67.12 -40.26
CA HIS A 34 -3.30 -67.47 -40.71
C HIS A 34 -4.27 -67.72 -39.53
N THR A 35 -3.77 -68.34 -38.46
CA THR A 35 -4.58 -68.61 -37.27
C THR A 35 -4.93 -67.31 -36.53
N LYS A 36 -3.96 -66.39 -36.39
CA LYS A 36 -4.19 -65.05 -35.81
C LYS A 36 -5.15 -64.22 -36.65
N LEU A 37 -5.00 -64.22 -37.97
CA LEU A 37 -5.93 -63.53 -38.89
C LEU A 37 -7.36 -64.09 -38.79
N LYS A 38 -7.51 -65.41 -38.66
CA LYS A 38 -8.81 -66.04 -38.47
C LYS A 38 -9.45 -65.60 -37.15
N ILE A 39 -8.70 -65.61 -36.04
CA ILE A 39 -9.19 -65.15 -34.73
C ILE A 39 -9.61 -63.68 -34.77
N LEU A 40 -8.80 -62.81 -35.40
CA LEU A 40 -9.15 -61.40 -35.56
C LEU A 40 -10.41 -61.20 -36.40
N LYS A 41 -10.60 -62.00 -37.45
CA LYS A 41 -11.80 -61.98 -38.28
C LYS A 41 -13.02 -62.46 -37.49
N ASP A 42 -12.89 -63.56 -36.73
CA ASP A 42 -13.97 -64.10 -35.90
C ASP A 42 -14.37 -63.12 -34.78
N LEU A 43 -13.41 -62.42 -34.16
CA LEU A 43 -13.65 -61.37 -33.16
C LEU A 43 -14.32 -60.13 -33.78
N ASN A 44 -13.91 -59.73 -34.99
CA ASN A 44 -14.53 -58.61 -35.69
C ASN A 44 -15.96 -58.94 -36.12
N ASP A 45 -16.20 -60.18 -36.57
CA ASP A 45 -17.53 -60.66 -36.93
C ASP A 45 -18.44 -60.81 -35.70
N SER A 46 -17.89 -61.17 -34.52
CA SER A 46 -18.66 -61.18 -33.27
C SER A 46 -18.99 -59.76 -32.80
N SER A 47 -18.01 -58.86 -32.80
CA SER A 47 -18.21 -57.46 -32.41
C SER A 47 -19.20 -56.75 -33.33
N SER A 48 -19.16 -57.03 -34.64
CA SER A 48 -20.13 -56.50 -35.60
C SER A 48 -21.54 -57.05 -35.36
N ARG A 49 -21.68 -58.32 -34.95
CA ARG A 49 -22.98 -58.90 -34.58
C ARG A 49 -23.53 -58.31 -33.29
N ASP A 50 -22.68 -58.12 -32.28
CA ASP A 50 -23.06 -57.50 -31.01
C ASP A 50 -23.50 -56.05 -31.23
N LEU A 51 -22.75 -55.28 -32.02
CA LEU A 51 -23.12 -53.91 -32.40
C LEU A 51 -24.46 -53.89 -33.13
N ASN A 52 -24.66 -54.76 -34.13
CA ASN A 52 -25.93 -54.84 -34.86
C ASN A 52 -27.10 -55.29 -33.97
N SER A 53 -26.88 -56.15 -32.98
CA SER A 53 -27.88 -56.58 -31.99
C SER A 53 -28.27 -55.43 -31.06
N SER A 54 -27.28 -54.72 -30.51
CA SER A 54 -27.51 -53.53 -29.70
C SER A 54 -28.24 -52.44 -30.49
N LEU A 55 -27.84 -52.23 -31.74
CA LEU A 55 -28.48 -51.25 -32.63
C LEU A 55 -29.92 -51.66 -32.95
N ALA A 56 -30.18 -52.94 -33.24
CA ALA A 56 -31.53 -53.45 -33.49
C ALA A 56 -32.45 -53.36 -32.26
N ASN A 57 -31.90 -53.52 -31.05
CA ASN A 57 -32.64 -53.31 -29.80
C ASN A 57 -32.99 -51.83 -29.59
N VAL A 58 -32.06 -50.91 -29.88
CA VAL A 58 -32.30 -49.47 -29.83
C VAL A 58 -33.35 -49.04 -30.88
N THR A 59 -33.26 -49.55 -32.11
CA THR A 59 -34.24 -49.25 -33.18
C THR A 59 -35.63 -49.83 -32.87
N LYS A 60 -35.73 -50.93 -32.10
CA LYS A 60 -37.01 -51.50 -31.66
C LYS A 60 -37.74 -50.64 -30.63
N GLU A 61 -37.01 -50.03 -29.71
CA GLU A 61 -37.61 -49.14 -28.71
C GLU A 61 -37.91 -47.74 -29.27
N PHE A 62 -37.27 -47.37 -30.38
CA PHE A 62 -37.46 -46.06 -31.03
C PHE A 62 -37.58 -46.20 -32.57
N PRO A 63 -38.76 -46.61 -33.08
CA PRO A 63 -38.97 -47.01 -34.47
C PRO A 63 -38.92 -45.88 -35.52
N ASP A 64 -38.96 -44.61 -35.11
CA ASP A 64 -38.80 -43.43 -36.00
C ASP A 64 -37.33 -43.03 -36.22
N LEU A 65 -36.37 -43.75 -35.62
CA LEU A 65 -34.96 -43.40 -35.71
C LEU A 65 -34.27 -44.13 -36.86
N SER A 66 -34.12 -43.43 -37.99
CA SER A 66 -33.25 -43.85 -39.08
C SER A 66 -31.78 -43.83 -38.64
N LYS A 67 -30.98 -44.78 -39.16
CA LYS A 67 -29.55 -44.94 -38.85
C LYS A 67 -28.73 -43.66 -39.04
N ASP A 68 -29.15 -42.81 -39.98
CA ASP A 68 -28.47 -41.56 -40.33
C ASP A 68 -28.89 -40.39 -39.43
N THR A 69 -30.13 -40.37 -38.91
CA THR A 69 -30.62 -39.25 -38.09
C THR A 69 -30.19 -39.30 -36.62
N LEU A 70 -29.91 -40.50 -36.07
CA LEU A 70 -29.48 -40.67 -34.67
C LEU A 70 -28.00 -40.32 -34.44
N GLY A 71 -27.13 -40.80 -35.33
CA GLY A 71 -25.68 -40.58 -35.25
C GLY A 71 -25.32 -39.11 -35.45
N ASP A 72 -25.88 -38.47 -36.48
CA ASP A 72 -25.63 -37.07 -36.80
C ASP A 72 -26.27 -36.12 -35.78
N SER A 73 -27.48 -36.43 -35.28
CA SER A 73 -28.14 -35.66 -34.22
C SER A 73 -27.39 -35.76 -32.89
N PHE A 74 -26.93 -36.96 -32.51
CA PHE A 74 -26.16 -37.17 -31.29
C PHE A 74 -24.78 -36.49 -31.38
N GLU A 75 -24.07 -36.63 -32.50
CA GLU A 75 -22.77 -35.98 -32.70
C GLU A 75 -22.90 -34.44 -32.72
N SER A 76 -23.96 -33.92 -33.35
CA SER A 76 -24.28 -32.48 -33.34
C SER A 76 -24.63 -31.99 -31.93
N ASN A 77 -25.43 -32.74 -31.17
CA ASN A 77 -25.79 -32.40 -29.79
C ASN A 77 -24.56 -32.45 -28.86
N MET A 78 -23.69 -33.44 -29.03
CA MET A 78 -22.43 -33.53 -28.28
C MET A 78 -21.47 -32.38 -28.62
N LYS A 79 -21.33 -32.02 -29.91
CA LYS A 79 -20.56 -30.83 -30.31
C LYS A 79 -21.16 -29.56 -29.71
N THR A 80 -22.48 -29.42 -29.69
CA THR A 80 -23.16 -28.27 -29.09
C THR A 80 -22.89 -28.19 -27.59
N LEU A 81 -23.03 -29.31 -26.87
CA LEU A 81 -22.70 -29.44 -25.45
C LEU A 81 -21.23 -29.13 -25.16
N ASP A 82 -20.28 -29.65 -25.94
CA ASP A 82 -18.86 -29.35 -25.79
C ASP A 82 -18.58 -27.86 -26.02
N THR A 83 -19.23 -27.24 -27.00
CA THR A 83 -19.09 -25.81 -27.27
C THR A 83 -19.64 -24.99 -26.10
N GLU A 84 -20.78 -25.40 -25.53
CA GLU A 84 -21.40 -24.74 -24.38
C GLU A 84 -20.58 -24.92 -23.09
N ILE A 85 -20.05 -26.12 -22.84
CA ILE A 85 -19.14 -26.41 -21.72
C ILE A 85 -17.88 -25.57 -21.83
N ASN A 86 -17.26 -25.51 -23.02
CA ASN A 86 -16.06 -24.70 -23.23
C ASN A 86 -16.36 -23.20 -23.06
N ARG A 87 -17.52 -22.73 -23.51
CA ARG A 87 -17.97 -21.36 -23.26
C ARG A 87 -18.13 -21.09 -21.76
N LYS A 88 -18.82 -21.97 -21.03
CA LYS A 88 -19.01 -21.85 -19.57
C LYS A 88 -17.70 -21.91 -18.80
N ARG A 89 -16.76 -22.77 -19.19
CA ARG A 89 -15.39 -22.81 -18.63
C ARG A 89 -14.64 -21.50 -18.89
N SER A 90 -14.71 -20.96 -20.10
CA SER A 90 -14.08 -19.68 -20.43
C SER A 90 -14.70 -18.52 -19.65
N GLU A 91 -16.03 -18.50 -19.51
CA GLU A 91 -16.76 -17.52 -18.68
C GLU A 91 -16.31 -17.62 -17.22
N LEU A 92 -16.26 -18.84 -16.66
CA LEU A 92 -15.81 -19.10 -15.29
C LEU A 92 -14.38 -18.60 -15.04
N GLU A 93 -13.44 -18.96 -15.90
CA GLU A 93 -12.03 -18.52 -15.74
C GLU A 93 -11.88 -17.00 -15.90
N THR A 94 -12.66 -16.38 -16.80
CA THR A 94 -12.68 -14.91 -16.92
C THR A 94 -13.19 -14.25 -15.64
N GLN A 95 -14.25 -14.79 -15.04
CA GLN A 95 -14.79 -14.25 -13.78
C GLN A 95 -13.83 -14.47 -12.60
N LYS A 96 -13.21 -15.65 -12.49
CA LYS A 96 -12.16 -15.91 -11.49
C LYS A 96 -10.99 -14.95 -11.63
N PHE A 97 -10.53 -14.69 -12.85
CA PHE A 97 -9.45 -13.73 -13.08
C PHE A 97 -9.84 -12.30 -12.65
N ARG A 98 -11.02 -11.83 -13.06
CA ARG A 98 -11.54 -10.50 -12.66
C ARG A 98 -11.69 -10.38 -11.15
N ARG A 99 -12.21 -11.42 -10.50
CA ARG A 99 -12.30 -11.51 -9.04
C ARG A 99 -10.94 -11.41 -8.38
N SER A 100 -9.95 -12.20 -8.83
CA SER A 100 -8.59 -12.18 -8.29
C SER A 100 -7.94 -10.81 -8.43
N LYS A 101 -8.11 -10.16 -9.58
CA LYS A 101 -7.64 -8.77 -9.77
C LYS A 101 -8.32 -7.81 -8.80
N SER A 102 -9.65 -7.86 -8.70
CA SER A 102 -10.41 -7.03 -7.77
C SER A 102 -10.03 -7.29 -6.31
N LYS A 103 -9.62 -8.52 -5.97
CA LYS A 103 -9.18 -8.89 -4.63
C LYS A 103 -7.82 -8.27 -4.30
N ILE A 104 -6.88 -8.31 -5.23
CA ILE A 104 -5.59 -7.62 -5.10
C ILE A 104 -5.82 -6.11 -4.90
N ASP A 105 -6.65 -5.49 -5.73
CA ASP A 105 -6.92 -4.06 -5.64
C ASP A 105 -7.60 -3.66 -4.31
N TYR A 106 -8.44 -4.55 -3.77
CA TYR A 106 -9.07 -4.40 -2.45
C TYR A 106 -8.05 -4.50 -1.31
N ASP A 107 -7.18 -5.51 -1.34
CA ASP A 107 -6.16 -5.73 -0.31
C ASP A 107 -5.13 -4.59 -0.31
N VAL A 108 -4.73 -4.08 -1.48
CA VAL A 108 -3.88 -2.89 -1.62
C VAL A 108 -4.56 -1.64 -1.03
N SER A 109 -5.86 -1.46 -1.27
CA SER A 109 -6.59 -0.31 -0.73
C SER A 109 -6.74 -0.39 0.79
N LEU A 110 -6.93 -1.59 1.35
CA LEU A 110 -6.91 -1.82 2.80
C LEU A 110 -5.54 -1.53 3.42
N ALA A 111 -4.46 -2.01 2.81
CA ALA A 111 -3.10 -1.74 3.28
C ALA A 111 -2.82 -0.23 3.28
N SER A 112 -3.17 0.47 2.19
CA SER A 112 -3.03 1.93 2.09
C SER A 112 -3.84 2.67 3.16
N LEU A 113 -5.08 2.22 3.46
CA LEU A 113 -5.87 2.78 4.55
C LEU A 113 -5.16 2.62 5.91
N GLY A 114 -4.56 1.45 6.16
CA GLY A 114 -3.78 1.18 7.37
C GLY A 114 -2.59 2.13 7.50
N GLU A 115 -1.79 2.28 6.44
CA GLU A 115 -0.65 3.22 6.40
C GLU A 115 -1.09 4.66 6.69
N LYS A 116 -2.20 5.11 6.10
CA LYS A 116 -2.75 6.46 6.33
C LYS A 116 -3.24 6.65 7.76
N GLN A 117 -3.83 5.62 8.37
CA GLN A 117 -4.23 5.67 9.78
C GLN A 117 -3.02 5.74 10.72
N GLU A 118 -1.92 5.05 10.41
CA GLU A 118 -0.66 5.17 11.16
C GLU A 118 -0.04 6.57 11.02
N GLN A 119 -0.03 7.13 9.81
CA GLN A 119 0.40 8.51 9.58
C GLN A 119 -0.43 9.51 10.39
N ILE A 120 -1.76 9.33 10.43
CA ILE A 120 -2.65 10.16 11.27
C ILE A 120 -2.25 10.06 12.74
N LYS A 121 -2.08 8.86 13.30
CA LYS A 121 -1.70 8.70 14.72
C LYS A 121 -0.39 9.42 15.04
N SER A 122 0.59 9.34 14.13
CA SER A 122 1.87 10.04 14.28
C SER A 122 1.68 11.56 14.33
N TYR A 123 0.96 12.13 13.36
CA TYR A 123 0.71 13.57 13.31
C TYR A 123 -0.22 14.07 14.43
N GLU A 124 -1.21 13.28 14.85
CA GLU A 124 -2.08 13.60 15.98
C GLU A 124 -1.32 13.66 17.30
N THR A 125 -0.37 12.75 17.52
CA THR A 125 0.48 12.77 18.72
C THR A 125 1.31 14.05 18.78
N GLN A 126 1.90 14.47 17.66
CA GLN A 126 2.63 15.74 17.55
C GLN A 126 1.70 16.94 17.77
N PHE A 127 0.51 16.91 17.17
CA PHE A 127 -0.48 17.98 17.31
C PHE A 127 -0.99 18.11 18.76
N LEU A 128 -1.21 16.99 19.45
CA LEU A 128 -1.60 16.98 20.86
C LEU A 128 -0.53 17.64 21.74
N HIS A 129 0.75 17.37 21.47
CA HIS A 129 1.84 18.03 22.19
C HIS A 129 1.84 19.55 21.98
N LEU A 130 1.63 20.00 20.74
CA LEU A 130 1.51 21.43 20.43
C LEU A 130 0.27 22.05 21.08
N ASN A 131 -0.84 21.31 21.14
CA ASN A 131 -2.06 21.76 21.83
C ASN A 131 -1.83 21.92 23.34
N ASP A 132 -1.11 21.02 23.98
CA ASP A 132 -0.77 21.15 25.40
C ASP A 132 0.12 22.37 25.67
N GLN A 133 1.09 22.63 24.79
CA GLN A 133 1.92 23.83 24.85
C GLN A 133 1.08 25.11 24.64
N TYR A 134 0.21 25.12 23.63
CA TYR A 134 -0.71 26.23 23.35
C TYR A 134 -1.59 26.53 24.57
N LYS A 135 -2.21 25.50 25.15
CA LYS A 135 -3.05 25.63 26.34
C LYS A 135 -2.29 26.16 27.55
N SER A 136 -1.01 25.81 27.68
CA SER A 136 -0.17 26.33 28.76
C SER A 136 0.26 27.79 28.57
N ILE A 137 0.28 28.31 27.34
CA ILE A 137 0.66 29.70 27.03
C ILE A 137 -0.58 30.61 26.97
N TYR A 138 -1.63 30.18 26.28
CA TYR A 138 -2.81 30.99 25.95
C TYR A 138 -4.09 30.60 26.72
N GLY A 139 -4.10 29.47 27.42
CA GLY A 139 -5.26 29.00 28.18
C GLY A 139 -6.41 28.42 27.35
N ASP A 140 -6.25 28.32 26.02
CA ASP A 140 -7.25 27.79 25.09
C ASP A 140 -6.70 26.56 24.34
N ASN A 141 -7.51 25.92 23.51
CA ASN A 141 -7.13 24.76 22.70
C ASN A 141 -6.81 25.16 21.25
N LEU A 142 -5.73 24.60 20.73
CA LEU A 142 -5.37 24.64 19.33
C LEU A 142 -6.32 23.75 18.52
N THR A 143 -6.90 24.29 17.46
CA THR A 143 -7.78 23.53 16.54
C THR A 143 -7.13 23.41 15.17
N LEU A 144 -7.18 22.21 14.59
CA LEU A 144 -6.48 21.92 13.33
C LEU A 144 -7.06 22.73 12.16
N GLU A 145 -8.38 22.96 12.16
CA GLU A 145 -9.08 23.72 11.12
C GLU A 145 -8.72 25.20 11.11
N LYS A 146 -8.30 25.75 12.24
CA LYS A 146 -7.90 27.17 12.39
C LYS A 146 -6.39 27.34 12.54
N TYR A 147 -5.62 26.30 12.22
CA TYR A 147 -4.19 26.25 12.48
C TYR A 147 -3.43 27.45 11.89
N GLU A 148 -3.74 27.82 10.65
CA GLU A 148 -3.08 28.97 9.99
C GLU A 148 -3.44 30.31 10.65
N ASN A 149 -4.72 30.53 10.95
CA ASN A 149 -5.15 31.77 11.63
C ASN A 149 -4.50 31.90 13.01
N ILE A 150 -4.48 30.81 13.78
CA ILE A 150 -3.87 30.80 15.12
C ILE A 150 -2.36 31.04 15.01
N MET A 151 -1.71 30.51 13.97
CA MET A 151 -0.30 30.77 13.69
C MET A 151 -0.01 32.25 13.46
N ASP A 152 -0.83 32.91 12.64
CA ASP A 152 -0.70 34.35 12.37
C ASP A 152 -0.93 35.17 13.66
N ASP A 153 -1.93 34.82 14.46
CA ASP A 153 -2.23 35.48 15.74
C ASP A 153 -1.06 35.34 16.73
N ILE A 154 -0.46 34.15 16.85
CA ILE A 154 0.70 33.90 17.70
C ILE A 154 1.93 34.66 17.20
N GLU A 155 2.12 34.75 15.88
CA GLU A 155 3.25 35.48 15.31
C GLU A 155 3.15 36.98 15.58
N LEU A 156 1.95 37.57 15.49
CA LEU A 156 1.70 38.95 15.89
C LEU A 156 1.97 39.18 17.37
N ASP A 157 1.41 38.34 18.24
CA ASP A 157 1.60 38.44 19.70
C ASP A 157 3.08 38.29 20.11
N TYR A 158 3.80 37.34 19.49
CA TYR A 158 5.24 37.19 19.69
C TYR A 158 6.01 38.43 19.24
N ASN A 159 5.71 38.99 18.06
CA ASN A 159 6.42 40.16 17.54
C ASN A 159 6.21 41.38 18.44
N ASP A 160 4.99 41.58 18.96
CA ASP A 160 4.67 42.67 19.87
C ASP A 160 5.42 42.53 21.21
N GLU A 161 5.43 41.34 21.82
CA GLU A 161 6.19 41.12 23.04
C GLU A 161 7.71 41.18 22.82
N PHE A 162 8.19 40.72 21.66
CA PHE A 162 9.61 40.80 21.30
C PHE A 162 10.07 42.26 21.17
N GLN A 163 9.27 43.12 20.52
CA GLN A 163 9.52 44.57 20.46
C GLN A 163 9.59 45.18 21.86
N GLN A 164 8.61 44.89 22.71
CA GLN A 164 8.60 45.37 24.10
C GLN A 164 9.84 44.88 24.88
N SER A 165 10.30 43.66 24.63
CA SER A 165 11.50 43.10 25.27
C SER A 165 12.75 43.89 24.87
N LYS A 166 12.88 44.23 23.58
CA LYS A 166 13.97 45.07 23.07
C LYS A 166 13.95 46.47 23.66
N GLU A 167 12.78 47.07 23.81
CA GLU A 167 12.64 48.37 24.47
C GLU A 167 13.05 48.32 25.94
N ILE A 168 12.61 47.29 26.68
CA ILE A 168 13.00 47.09 28.09
C ILE A 168 14.52 46.91 28.21
N GLN A 169 15.14 46.09 27.35
CA GLN A 169 16.59 45.88 27.31
C GLN A 169 17.33 47.18 27.04
N PHE A 170 16.89 47.95 26.04
CA PHE A 170 17.48 49.24 25.70
C PHE A 170 17.38 50.23 26.86
N LEU A 171 16.17 50.41 27.42
CA LEU A 171 15.92 51.33 28.52
C LEU A 171 16.70 50.94 29.77
N SER A 172 16.74 49.65 30.11
CA SER A 172 17.51 49.14 31.25
C SER A 172 19.00 49.45 31.10
N GLY A 173 19.57 49.19 29.92
CA GLY A 173 20.95 49.53 29.61
C GLY A 173 21.22 51.04 29.67
N TYR A 174 20.32 51.85 29.14
CA TYR A 174 20.43 53.32 29.20
C TYR A 174 20.37 53.83 30.64
N TYR A 175 19.37 53.44 31.42
CA TYR A 175 19.21 53.92 32.80
C TYR A 175 20.33 53.42 33.72
N THR A 176 20.90 52.25 33.45
CA THR A 176 22.06 51.73 34.18
C THR A 176 23.28 52.63 33.94
N LYS A 177 23.56 52.96 32.67
CA LYS A 177 24.64 53.90 32.32
C LYS A 177 24.38 55.30 32.86
N ALA A 178 23.13 55.78 32.78
CA ALA A 178 22.75 57.11 33.26
C ALA A 178 22.94 57.22 34.78
N LYS A 179 22.57 56.16 35.51
CA LYS A 179 22.77 56.11 36.96
C LYS A 179 24.26 56.11 37.32
N LYS A 180 25.07 55.31 36.62
CA LYS A 180 26.53 55.30 36.79
C LYS A 180 27.14 56.69 36.54
N SER A 181 26.74 57.35 35.45
CA SER A 181 27.16 58.72 35.09
C SER A 181 26.78 59.75 36.16
N ALA A 182 25.61 59.59 36.78
CA ALA A 182 25.16 60.46 37.86
C ALA A 182 25.94 60.18 39.16
N ASP A 183 26.10 58.92 39.54
CA ASP A 183 26.72 58.52 40.81
C ASP A 183 28.24 58.71 40.82
N GLU A 184 28.92 58.50 39.69
CA GLU A 184 30.39 58.51 39.60
C GLU A 184 30.94 59.80 39.00
N ASP A 185 30.34 60.27 37.89
CA ASP A 185 30.86 61.42 37.14
C ASP A 185 30.09 62.72 37.44
N HIS A 186 29.11 62.65 38.34
CA HIS A 186 28.21 63.75 38.74
C HIS A 186 27.70 64.54 37.53
N ASN A 187 27.20 63.83 36.52
CA ASN A 187 26.68 64.45 35.30
C ASN A 187 25.41 63.78 34.78
N CYS A 188 24.66 64.53 33.97
CA CYS A 188 23.51 64.00 33.25
C CYS A 188 23.95 63.35 31.94
N LEU A 189 23.72 62.04 31.77
CA LEU A 189 24.09 61.31 30.55
C LEU A 189 23.43 61.89 29.27
N LEU A 190 22.21 62.44 29.38
CA LEU A 190 21.46 62.96 28.24
C LEU A 190 21.98 64.31 27.74
N CYS A 191 22.08 65.30 28.64
CA CYS A 191 22.44 66.67 28.28
C CYS A 191 23.90 67.03 28.58
N ARG A 192 24.66 66.09 29.15
CA ARG A 192 26.09 66.21 29.51
C ARG A 192 26.43 67.34 30.48
N ARG A 193 25.43 67.94 31.14
CA ARG A 193 25.66 68.95 32.18
C ARG A 193 26.17 68.28 33.45
N LYS A 194 27.22 68.86 34.05
CA LYS A 194 27.75 68.46 35.36
C LYS A 194 26.96 69.13 36.48
N PHE A 195 26.79 68.40 37.58
CA PHE A 195 26.38 68.95 38.87
C PHE A 195 27.62 69.49 39.58
N ASN A 196 27.50 70.64 40.25
CA ASN A 196 28.64 71.24 40.94
C ASN A 196 28.85 70.60 42.32
N ASP A 197 30.05 70.07 42.56
CA ASP A 197 30.44 69.44 43.83
C ASP A 197 30.51 70.41 45.00
N SER A 198 30.71 71.69 44.70
CA SER A 198 30.84 72.75 45.70
C SER A 198 29.53 73.47 46.03
N ASP A 199 28.44 73.22 45.29
CA ASP A 199 27.13 73.85 45.51
C ASP A 199 26.16 72.88 46.22
N PRO A 200 25.76 73.15 47.48
CA PRO A 200 24.82 72.32 48.22
C PRO A 200 23.49 72.07 47.49
N LYS A 201 23.00 73.06 46.73
CA LYS A 201 21.72 72.92 45.98
C LYS A 201 21.86 71.95 44.81
N ASP A 202 23.01 71.92 44.16
CA ASP A 202 23.26 70.97 43.07
C ASP A 202 23.51 69.56 43.59
N GLN A 203 24.06 69.40 44.81
CA GLN A 203 24.17 68.10 45.48
C GLN A 203 22.80 67.52 45.86
N GLU A 204 21.88 68.34 46.36
CA GLU A 204 20.49 67.91 46.60
C GLU A 204 19.80 67.48 45.30
N ARG A 205 20.00 68.24 44.22
CA ARG A 205 19.47 67.89 42.88
C ARG A 205 20.07 66.61 42.33
N LEU A 206 21.37 66.39 42.50
CA LEU A 206 22.06 65.18 42.08
C LEU A 206 21.50 63.95 42.82
N SER A 207 21.32 64.05 44.13
CA SER A 207 20.73 62.99 44.95
C SER A 207 19.31 62.66 44.50
N ALA A 208 18.47 63.68 44.26
CA ALA A 208 17.11 63.48 43.73
C ALA A 208 17.12 62.86 42.33
N PHE A 209 18.03 63.29 41.45
CA PHE A 209 18.19 62.76 40.09
C PHE A 209 18.62 61.29 40.11
N SER A 210 19.63 60.92 40.89
CA SER A 210 20.04 59.51 41.06
C SER A 210 18.92 58.67 41.65
N GLY A 211 18.16 59.21 42.62
CA GLY A 211 16.97 58.57 43.17
C GLY A 211 15.91 58.26 42.11
N LEU A 212 15.62 59.21 41.21
CA LEU A 212 14.69 58.99 40.10
C LEU A 212 15.17 57.90 39.13
N LEU A 213 16.47 57.87 38.80
CA LEU A 213 17.05 56.83 37.94
C LEU A 213 16.95 55.45 38.61
N LYS A 214 17.19 55.36 39.92
CA LYS A 214 17.02 54.13 40.70
C LYS A 214 15.57 53.63 40.68
N VAL A 215 14.59 54.53 40.87
CA VAL A 215 13.16 54.17 40.78
C VAL A 215 12.80 53.65 39.38
N ARG A 216 13.33 54.28 38.32
CA ARG A 216 13.11 53.83 36.94
C ARG A 216 13.73 52.45 36.67
N LEU A 217 14.95 52.21 37.13
CA LEU A 217 15.59 50.90 37.04
C LEU A 217 14.78 49.83 37.76
N ASN A 218 14.35 50.07 39.00
CA ASN A 218 13.57 49.10 39.76
C ASN A 218 12.26 48.72 39.04
N ARG A 219 11.59 49.67 38.37
CA ARG A 219 10.38 49.40 37.57
C ARG A 219 10.65 48.56 36.32
N LEU A 220 11.84 48.66 35.73
CA LEU A 220 12.25 47.83 34.61
C LEU A 220 12.65 46.43 35.07
N SER A 221 13.36 46.33 36.20
CA SER A 221 13.72 45.07 36.84
C SER A 221 12.50 44.29 37.34
N SER A 222 11.42 44.97 37.77
CA SER A 222 10.17 44.27 38.14
C SER A 222 9.44 43.60 36.97
N ARG A 223 9.96 43.72 35.74
CA ARG A 223 9.54 42.92 34.58
C ARG A 223 10.39 41.65 34.38
N GLU A 224 11.12 41.22 35.42
CA GLU A 224 11.75 39.90 35.49
C GLU A 224 10.76 38.80 35.09
N GLY A 225 11.21 37.89 34.21
CA GLY A 225 10.37 36.84 33.61
C GLY A 225 9.74 37.21 32.26
N PHE A 226 9.70 38.49 31.86
CA PHE A 226 9.19 38.88 30.54
C PHE A 226 10.03 38.30 29.40
N GLU A 227 11.36 38.32 29.52
CA GLU A 227 12.26 37.71 28.54
C GLU A 227 12.09 36.19 28.44
N GLU A 228 11.82 35.52 29.56
CA GLU A 228 11.56 34.08 29.59
C GLU A 228 10.25 33.74 28.88
N ASN A 229 9.21 34.57 29.07
CA ASN A 229 7.94 34.41 28.36
C ASN A 229 8.11 34.58 26.84
N VAL A 230 8.83 35.61 26.40
CA VAL A 230 9.12 35.84 24.98
C VAL A 230 9.87 34.66 24.37
N LYS A 231 10.90 34.14 25.07
CA LYS A 231 11.64 32.93 24.63
C LYS A 231 10.75 31.71 24.55
N ARG A 232 9.83 31.54 25.51
CA ARG A 232 8.88 30.43 25.52
C ARG A 232 7.94 30.49 24.31
N LYS A 233 7.43 31.68 23.99
CA LYS A 233 6.61 31.92 22.78
C LYS A 233 7.40 31.72 21.50
N GLU A 234 8.67 32.14 21.44
CA GLU A 234 9.56 31.91 20.30
C GLU A 234 9.74 30.42 20.00
N LEU A 235 10.09 29.62 21.02
CA LEU A 235 10.27 28.18 20.88
C LEU A 235 9.00 27.48 20.42
N PHE A 236 7.86 27.92 20.96
CA PHE A 236 6.56 27.40 20.58
C PHE A 236 6.19 27.76 19.13
N LEU A 237 6.38 29.02 18.72
CA LEU A 237 6.16 29.47 17.35
C LEU A 237 7.02 28.69 16.35
N ASN A 238 8.29 28.42 16.69
CA ASN A 238 9.16 27.60 15.85
C ASN A 238 8.63 26.15 15.73
N SER A 239 8.16 25.57 16.83
CA SER A 239 7.56 24.22 16.83
C SER A 239 6.30 24.16 15.95
N LEU A 240 5.50 25.23 15.93
CA LEU A 240 4.36 25.34 15.04
C LEU A 240 4.81 25.51 13.57
N ARG A 241 5.81 26.35 13.27
CA ARG A 241 6.34 26.49 11.91
C ARG A 241 6.82 25.15 11.35
N ASP A 242 7.51 24.36 12.16
CA ASP A 242 7.98 23.02 11.77
C ASP A 242 6.81 22.06 11.51
N PHE A 243 5.73 22.16 12.28
CA PHE A 243 4.55 21.31 12.12
C PHE A 243 3.60 21.77 11.00
N LYS A 244 3.73 22.98 10.46
CA LYS A 244 2.81 23.55 9.45
C LYS A 244 2.52 22.61 8.27
N SER A 245 3.56 22.01 7.68
CA SER A 245 3.37 21.07 6.57
C SER A 245 2.63 19.80 7.01
N ASN A 246 2.91 19.30 8.21
CA ASN A 246 2.24 18.12 8.75
C ASN A 246 0.78 18.41 9.14
N ALA A 247 0.46 19.63 9.61
CA ALA A 247 -0.91 20.06 9.85
C ALA A 247 -1.76 20.03 8.58
N LEU A 248 -1.23 20.58 7.48
CA LEU A 248 -1.90 20.56 6.16
C LEU A 248 -2.08 19.12 5.65
N LYS A 249 -1.06 18.28 5.76
CA LYS A 249 -1.14 16.85 5.40
C LYS A 249 -2.19 16.14 6.24
N LEU A 250 -2.19 16.34 7.56
CA LEU A 250 -3.16 15.73 8.47
C LEU A 250 -4.59 16.12 8.10
N LEU A 251 -4.82 17.41 7.80
CA LEU A 251 -6.11 17.90 7.35
C LEU A 251 -6.55 17.25 6.04
N HIS A 252 -5.64 17.16 5.05
CA HIS A 252 -5.91 16.54 3.76
C HIS A 252 -6.20 15.03 3.88
N ILE A 253 -5.40 14.29 4.65
CA ILE A 253 -5.61 12.85 4.85
C ILE A 253 -6.98 12.60 5.50
N LYS A 254 -7.35 13.38 6.53
CA LYS A 254 -8.64 13.24 7.22
C LYS A 254 -9.83 13.62 6.36
N LYS A 255 -9.76 14.74 5.62
CA LYS A 255 -10.91 15.29 4.88
C LYS A 255 -11.08 14.69 3.49
N GLU A 256 -10.00 14.21 2.87
CA GLU A 256 -10.05 13.74 1.48
C GLU A 256 -9.60 12.30 1.31
N GLU A 257 -8.39 11.95 1.73
CA GLU A 257 -7.81 10.65 1.36
C GLU A 257 -8.52 9.47 2.03
N ILE A 258 -8.77 9.54 3.34
CA ILE A 258 -9.51 8.48 4.05
C ILE A 258 -10.91 8.30 3.47
N PRO A 259 -11.75 9.34 3.33
CA PRO A 259 -13.08 9.18 2.74
C PRO A 259 -13.04 8.56 1.34
N LYS A 260 -12.11 9.00 0.48
CA LYS A 260 -11.93 8.44 -0.87
C LYS A 260 -11.53 6.96 -0.81
N LEU A 261 -10.59 6.59 0.04
CA LEU A 261 -10.16 5.21 0.23
C LEU A 261 -11.27 4.33 0.80
N SER A 262 -11.99 4.80 1.82
CA SER A 262 -13.12 4.08 2.41
C SER A 262 -14.23 3.83 1.40
N HIS A 263 -14.55 4.82 0.55
CA HIS A 263 -15.51 4.64 -0.53
C HIS A 263 -15.06 3.57 -1.52
N LYS A 264 -13.81 3.67 -1.99
CA LYS A 264 -13.21 2.70 -2.92
C LYS A 264 -13.21 1.28 -2.38
N ILE A 265 -12.87 1.10 -1.09
CA ILE A 265 -12.88 -0.21 -0.41
C ILE A 265 -14.30 -0.80 -0.42
N GLU A 266 -15.32 0.00 -0.12
CA GLU A 266 -16.71 -0.47 -0.14
C GLU A 266 -17.21 -0.83 -1.54
N GLU A 267 -16.84 -0.06 -2.57
CA GLU A 267 -17.13 -0.40 -3.97
C GLU A 267 -16.47 -1.71 -4.41
N GLN A 268 -15.20 -1.89 -4.06
CA GLN A 268 -14.45 -3.12 -4.36
C GLN A 268 -15.01 -4.33 -3.61
N LYS A 269 -15.41 -4.15 -2.36
CA LYS A 269 -16.07 -5.19 -1.56
C LYS A 269 -17.39 -5.64 -2.20
N ARG A 270 -18.22 -4.70 -2.67
CA ARG A 270 -19.46 -5.02 -3.42
C ARG A 270 -19.15 -5.76 -4.72
N SER A 271 -18.13 -5.33 -5.46
CA SER A 271 -17.72 -5.96 -6.71
C SER A 271 -17.27 -7.41 -6.49
N LEU A 272 -16.51 -7.68 -5.41
CA LEU A 272 -16.10 -9.03 -5.03
C LEU A 272 -17.30 -9.95 -4.74
N LEU A 273 -18.29 -9.46 -3.99
CA LEU A 273 -19.52 -10.20 -3.72
C LEU A 273 -20.28 -10.54 -5.02
N GLN A 274 -20.36 -9.60 -5.95
CA GLN A 274 -20.99 -9.84 -7.26
C GLN A 274 -20.24 -10.90 -8.08
N TYR A 275 -18.91 -10.90 -8.04
CA TYR A 275 -18.11 -11.95 -8.69
C TYR A 275 -18.34 -13.32 -8.04
N ASP A 276 -18.37 -13.38 -6.70
CA ASP A 276 -18.66 -14.62 -5.96
C ASP A 276 -20.04 -15.18 -6.32
N GLU A 277 -21.08 -14.32 -6.36
CA GLU A 277 -22.43 -14.72 -6.78
C GLU A 277 -22.48 -15.19 -8.23
N THR A 278 -21.74 -14.54 -9.13
CA THR A 278 -21.72 -14.90 -10.56
C THR A 278 -21.03 -16.23 -10.77
N ILE A 279 -19.90 -16.47 -10.10
CA ILE A 279 -19.14 -17.73 -10.17
C ILE A 279 -19.98 -18.89 -9.64
N ASN A 280 -20.72 -18.70 -8.55
CA ASN A 280 -21.58 -19.75 -7.97
C ASN A 280 -22.79 -20.12 -8.83
N LYS A 281 -23.14 -19.30 -9.84
CA LYS A 281 -24.25 -19.54 -10.77
C LYS A 281 -23.82 -20.20 -12.09
N ILE A 282 -22.53 -20.26 -12.38
CA ILE A 282 -21.94 -20.89 -13.58
C ILE A 282 -21.65 -22.35 -13.28
#